data_AF-A0A7V2NLJ0-F1
#
_entry.id   AF-A0A7V2NLJ0-F1
#
_cell.length_a   1.000
_cell.length_b   1.000
_cell.length_c   1.000
_cell.angle_alpha   90.00
_cell.angle_beta   90.00
_cell.angle_gamma   90.00
#
_symmetry.space_group_name_H-M   'P 1'
#
loop_
_entity.id
_entity.type
_entity.pdbx_description
1 polymer ?
#
loop_
_entity_poly.entity_id
_entity_poly.type
_entity_poly.pdbx_seq_one_letter_code
_entity_poly.pdbx_strand_id
1 'polypeptide(L)'
;MLLASILHWRRFRQRPGMWLFHIALAVLIIGFVMAPLLQAKGYFELAEGQTFKGGFIFFHTGAFGPGSPPRWQLLQGPITAHYTRATIGHRIESSLTDQRQQQQLPIRFLEAVMLNGYRIEPTGNMGYAAVLSYRAPDGTVQRGVVNFPAYPNLRNKQKNQFYQPADRWIAAELVMPNPPYRQDRPWSLELPSVYHLKLRYNKQTFKLRPGKEIKLGKGRLRLD
;
A
#
# COMPACT_ATOMS: atom_id res chain seq x y z
N MET A 1 -39.39 14.72 -1.41
CA MET A 1 -40.83 14.37 -1.49
C MET A 1 -41.25 13.19 -0.61
N LEU A 2 -40.44 12.13 -0.41
CA LEU A 2 -40.79 10.97 0.45
C LEU A 2 -40.98 11.29 1.96
N LEU A 3 -40.20 12.21 2.53
CA LEU A 3 -40.34 12.59 3.95
C LEU A 3 -41.61 13.40 4.24
N ALA A 4 -42.08 14.19 3.27
CA ALA A 4 -43.29 15.00 3.41
C ALA A 4 -44.58 14.17 3.33
N SER A 5 -44.59 13.09 2.53
CA SER A 5 -45.73 12.18 2.42
C SER A 5 -45.93 11.29 3.65
N ILE A 6 -44.85 10.96 4.38
CA ILE A 6 -44.92 10.16 5.63
C ILE A 6 -45.55 10.97 6.79
N LEU A 7 -45.29 12.27 6.88
CA LEU A 7 -45.83 13.11 7.96
C LEU A 7 -47.33 13.38 7.83
N HIS A 8 -47.90 13.34 6.62
CA HIS A 8 -49.28 13.76 6.39
C HIS A 8 -50.31 12.61 6.48
N TRP A 9 -49.87 11.34 6.53
CA TRP A 9 -50.80 10.21 6.49
C TRP A 9 -51.17 9.70 7.88
N ARG A 10 -52.29 10.22 8.40
CA ARG A 10 -52.86 9.92 9.72
C ARG A 10 -53.03 8.41 10.01
N ARG A 11 -53.25 7.61 8.97
CA ARG A 11 -53.41 6.14 9.02
C ARG A 11 -52.12 5.40 9.43
N PHE A 12 -50.96 5.98 9.15
CA PHE A 12 -49.68 5.38 9.48
C PHE A 12 -49.43 5.38 10.99
N ARG A 13 -49.87 6.44 11.72
CA ARG A 13 -49.70 6.57 13.19
C ARG A 13 -50.41 5.48 14.01
N GLN A 14 -51.33 4.73 13.41
CA GLN A 14 -52.05 3.64 14.08
C GLN A 14 -51.28 2.31 14.12
N ARG A 15 -50.11 2.23 13.44
CA ARG A 15 -49.26 1.04 13.40
C ARG A 15 -47.82 1.40 13.81
N PRO A 16 -47.50 1.44 15.10
CA PRO A 16 -46.20 1.93 15.59
C PRO A 16 -45.01 1.14 15.03
N GLY A 17 -45.16 -0.17 14.82
CA GLY A 17 -44.11 -1.00 14.21
C GLY A 17 -43.77 -0.59 12.77
N MET A 18 -44.76 -0.17 11.99
CA MET A 18 -44.54 0.30 10.62
C MET A 18 -43.80 1.65 10.60
N TRP A 19 -44.11 2.56 11.54
CA TRP A 19 -43.35 3.81 11.70
C TRP A 19 -41.90 3.57 12.07
N LEU A 20 -41.66 2.73 13.07
CA LEU A 20 -40.30 2.41 13.52
C LEU A 20 -39.46 1.82 12.38
N PHE A 21 -40.05 0.92 11.58
CA PHE A 21 -39.41 0.37 10.40
C PHE A 21 -38.96 1.45 9.40
N HIS A 22 -39.84 2.40 9.06
CA HIS A 22 -39.50 3.45 8.09
C HIS A 22 -38.47 4.45 8.62
N ILE A 23 -38.51 4.77 9.92
CA ILE A 23 -37.48 5.62 10.54
C ILE A 23 -36.13 4.91 10.51
N ALA A 24 -36.09 3.63 10.92
CA ALA A 24 -34.86 2.84 10.87
C ALA A 24 -34.31 2.74 9.44
N LEU A 25 -35.19 2.50 8.45
CA LEU A 25 -34.81 2.48 7.04
C LEU A 25 -34.30 3.85 6.55
N ALA A 26 -34.95 4.94 6.92
CA ALA A 26 -34.53 6.28 6.55
C ALA A 26 -33.15 6.63 7.16
N VAL A 27 -32.93 6.32 8.43
CA VAL A 27 -31.63 6.50 9.10
C VAL A 27 -30.55 5.67 8.41
N LEU A 28 -30.85 4.42 8.05
CA LEU A 28 -29.93 3.56 7.31
C LEU A 28 -29.57 4.17 5.95
N ILE A 29 -30.58 4.59 5.17
CA ILE A 29 -30.37 5.24 3.87
C ILE A 29 -29.53 6.52 4.02
N ILE A 30 -29.86 7.38 4.98
CA ILE A 30 -29.09 8.60 5.26
C ILE A 30 -27.64 8.24 5.62
N GLY A 31 -27.42 7.23 6.46
CA GLY A 31 -26.08 6.77 6.81
C GLY A 31 -25.29 6.31 5.59
N PHE A 32 -25.89 5.52 4.69
CA PHE A 32 -25.26 5.07 3.45
C PHE A 32 -24.91 6.22 2.50
N VAL A 33 -25.78 7.24 2.40
CA VAL A 33 -25.55 8.42 1.56
C VAL A 33 -24.49 9.36 2.17
N MET A 34 -24.49 9.52 3.49
CA MET A 34 -23.55 10.40 4.20
C MET A 34 -22.16 9.79 4.34
N ALA A 35 -22.04 8.46 4.45
CA ALA A 35 -20.76 7.76 4.62
C ALA A 35 -19.67 8.19 3.62
N PRO A 36 -19.88 8.17 2.28
CA PRO A 36 -18.85 8.59 1.33
C PRO A 36 -18.51 10.08 1.42
N LEU A 37 -19.42 10.94 1.90
CA LEU A 37 -19.17 12.37 2.08
C LEU A 37 -18.24 12.66 3.27
N LEU A 38 -18.17 11.74 4.24
CA LEU A 38 -17.37 11.88 5.46
C LEU A 38 -16.06 11.07 5.39
N GLN A 39 -15.95 10.10 4.49
CA GLN A 39 -14.79 9.22 4.40
C GLN A 39 -13.60 9.89 3.72
N ALA A 40 -12.41 9.52 4.19
CA ALA A 40 -11.15 9.74 3.48
C ALA A 40 -10.51 8.39 3.14
N LYS A 41 -9.97 8.28 1.93
CA LYS A 41 -9.28 7.08 1.42
C LYS A 41 -7.96 7.50 0.82
N GLY A 42 -6.89 6.83 1.21
CA GLY A 42 -5.57 7.08 0.66
C GLY A 42 -4.79 5.80 0.47
N TYR A 43 -3.79 5.87 -0.40
CA TYR A 43 -2.83 4.81 -0.63
C TYR A 43 -1.43 5.39 -0.60
N PHE A 44 -0.53 4.70 0.09
CA PHE A 44 0.88 5.01 0.14
C PHE A 44 1.66 3.71 0.15
N GLU A 45 2.91 3.79 -0.29
CA GLU A 45 3.84 2.68 -0.26
C GLU A 45 4.99 3.01 0.67
N LEU A 46 5.41 2.01 1.45
CA LEU A 46 6.49 2.15 2.39
C LEU A 46 7.30 0.86 2.43
N ALA A 47 8.59 0.96 2.14
CA ALA A 47 9.52 -0.17 2.27
C ALA A 47 10.23 -0.14 3.62
N GLU A 48 10.82 -1.27 3.99
CA GLU A 48 11.65 -1.41 5.19
C GLU A 48 12.68 -0.28 5.32
N GLY A 49 12.73 0.33 6.51
CA GLY A 49 13.63 1.44 6.83
C GLY A 49 13.26 2.79 6.19
N GLN A 50 12.14 2.88 5.47
CA GLN A 50 11.65 4.15 4.95
C GLN A 50 10.74 4.86 5.95
N THR A 51 10.77 6.20 5.89
CA THR A 51 9.85 7.06 6.65
C THR A 51 8.81 7.66 5.71
N PHE A 52 7.54 7.37 5.96
CA PHE A 52 6.42 8.06 5.34
C PHE A 52 6.34 9.49 5.88
N LYS A 53 6.38 10.49 4.99
CA LYS A 53 6.31 11.92 5.36
C LYS A 53 5.13 12.65 4.69
N GLY A 54 4.04 11.93 4.43
CA GLY A 54 2.83 12.50 3.82
C GLY A 54 2.72 12.36 2.29
N GLY A 55 3.63 11.60 1.66
CA GLY A 55 3.58 11.32 0.22
C GLY A 55 2.59 10.22 -0.13
N PHE A 56 1.31 10.55 -0.22
CA PHE A 56 0.28 9.62 -0.72
C PHE A 56 0.36 9.51 -2.25
N ILE A 57 0.21 8.30 -2.78
CA ILE A 57 0.05 8.07 -4.22
C ILE A 57 -1.30 8.62 -4.68
N PHE A 58 -2.34 8.39 -3.88
CA PHE A 58 -3.60 9.11 -3.99
C PHE A 58 -4.18 9.35 -2.61
N PHE A 59 -4.92 10.44 -2.46
CA PHE A 59 -5.70 10.74 -1.28
C PHE A 59 -6.99 11.45 -1.70
N HIS A 60 -8.12 10.84 -1.39
CA HIS A 60 -9.45 11.36 -1.68
C HIS A 60 -10.19 11.55 -0.38
N THR A 61 -10.84 12.69 -0.22
CA THR A 61 -11.75 12.98 0.89
C THR A 61 -13.12 13.34 0.36
N GLY A 62 -14.16 12.91 1.05
CA GLY A 62 -15.52 13.37 0.79
C GLY A 62 -15.67 14.87 1.12
N ALA A 63 -16.79 15.45 0.66
CA ALA A 63 -17.07 16.89 0.79
C ALA A 63 -17.06 17.41 2.24
N PHE A 64 -17.35 16.54 3.21
CA PHE A 64 -17.37 16.84 4.64
C PHE A 64 -16.28 16.07 5.41
N GLY A 65 -15.34 15.43 4.71
CA GLY A 65 -14.24 14.70 5.32
C GLY A 65 -13.09 15.63 5.78
N PRO A 66 -12.03 15.06 6.34
CA PRO A 66 -10.85 15.82 6.75
C PRO A 66 -10.20 16.46 5.52
N GLY A 67 -10.30 17.80 5.40
CA GLY A 67 -9.90 18.56 4.21
C GLY A 67 -8.40 18.50 3.84
N SER A 68 -7.57 17.80 4.63
CA SER A 68 -6.16 17.56 4.29
C SER A 68 -5.71 16.15 4.72
N PRO A 69 -4.71 15.57 4.04
CA PRO A 69 -4.13 14.29 4.44
C PRO A 69 -3.49 14.36 5.83
N PRO A 70 -3.47 13.25 6.58
CA PRO A 70 -2.84 13.22 7.88
C PRO A 70 -1.31 13.39 7.77
N ARG A 71 -0.74 14.16 8.70
CA ARG A 71 0.70 14.49 8.73
C ARG A 71 1.51 13.51 9.59
N TRP A 72 1.43 12.24 9.27
CA TRP A 72 2.17 11.19 9.99
C TRP A 72 3.67 11.18 9.66
N GLN A 73 4.48 10.64 10.57
CA GLN A 73 5.88 10.28 10.32
C GLN A 73 6.08 8.81 10.65
N LEU A 74 5.71 7.93 9.73
CA LEU A 74 5.69 6.49 9.98
C LEU A 74 6.99 5.87 9.49
N LEU A 75 7.78 5.29 10.38
CA LEU A 75 8.96 4.50 10.05
C LEU A 75 8.56 3.02 9.92
N GLN A 76 8.83 2.43 8.76
CA GLN A 76 8.64 0.99 8.55
C GLN A 76 9.79 0.21 9.18
N GLY A 77 9.46 -0.61 10.17
CA GLY A 77 10.39 -1.58 10.73
C GLY A 77 10.64 -2.76 9.78
N PRO A 78 11.45 -3.74 10.21
CA PRO A 78 11.72 -4.94 9.43
C PRO A 78 10.44 -5.66 8.98
N ILE A 79 10.44 -6.23 7.78
CA ILE A 79 9.30 -6.97 7.23
C ILE A 79 9.71 -8.43 7.05
N THR A 80 9.10 -9.33 7.83
CA THR A 80 9.25 -10.78 7.64
C THR A 80 7.94 -11.39 7.17
N ALA A 81 7.97 -12.05 6.02
CA ALA A 81 6.83 -12.74 5.44
C ALA A 81 6.97 -14.24 5.62
N HIS A 82 6.04 -14.89 6.31
CA HIS A 82 6.02 -16.33 6.54
C HIS A 82 4.94 -17.01 5.69
N TYR A 83 5.31 -18.16 5.15
CA TYR A 83 4.48 -18.99 4.29
C TYR A 83 4.25 -20.35 4.93
N THR A 84 3.07 -20.91 4.71
CA THR A 84 2.83 -22.33 4.99
C THR A 84 3.53 -23.22 3.96
N ARG A 85 3.31 -24.54 4.10
CA ARG A 85 3.49 -25.49 3.00
C ARG A 85 2.65 -25.04 1.79
N ALA A 86 3.11 -25.33 0.57
CA ALA A 86 2.41 -25.01 -0.67
C ALA A 86 2.11 -23.51 -0.92
N THR A 87 3.04 -22.62 -0.57
CA THR A 87 3.12 -21.23 -1.09
C THR A 87 2.00 -20.26 -0.68
N ILE A 88 1.19 -20.63 0.31
CA ILE A 88 0.17 -19.75 0.89
C ILE A 88 0.82 -18.86 1.94
N GLY A 89 0.65 -17.54 1.77
CA GLY A 89 1.07 -16.55 2.76
C GLY A 89 0.26 -16.71 4.05
N HIS A 90 0.94 -16.81 5.18
CA HIS A 90 0.33 -17.11 6.47
C HIS A 90 0.42 -15.95 7.46
N ARG A 91 1.58 -15.31 7.53
CA ARG A 91 1.88 -14.31 8.56
C ARG A 91 2.85 -13.27 8.02
N ILE A 92 2.62 -12.02 8.38
CA ILE A 92 3.59 -10.94 8.25
C ILE A 92 3.94 -10.49 9.66
N GLU A 93 5.23 -10.35 9.93
CA GLU A 93 5.74 -9.71 11.13
C GLU A 93 6.40 -8.41 10.72
N SER A 94 5.76 -7.30 11.08
CA SER A 94 6.34 -5.98 10.92
C SER A 94 5.71 -4.98 11.88
N SER A 95 6.20 -3.75 11.86
CA SER A 95 5.66 -2.64 12.65
C SER A 95 5.87 -1.31 11.97
N LEU A 96 4.93 -0.39 12.14
CA LEU A 96 5.11 1.03 11.87
C LEU A 96 5.40 1.74 13.18
N THR A 97 6.41 2.61 13.21
CA THR A 97 6.63 3.52 14.35
C THR A 97 6.20 4.91 13.95
N ASP A 98 5.18 5.47 14.61
CA ASP A 98 4.88 6.89 14.50
C ASP A 98 5.91 7.69 15.29
N GLN A 99 6.88 8.27 14.59
CA GLN A 99 7.98 9.02 15.19
C GLN A 99 7.49 10.27 15.94
N ARG A 100 6.28 10.78 15.63
CA ARG A 100 5.71 11.95 16.32
C ARG A 100 5.17 11.61 17.69
N GLN A 101 4.54 10.44 17.82
CA GLN A 101 3.90 9.99 19.05
C GLN A 101 4.72 8.92 19.79
N GLN A 102 5.84 8.47 19.20
CA GLN A 102 6.66 7.35 19.68
C GLN A 102 5.83 6.07 19.88
N GLN A 103 4.76 5.92 19.10
CA GLN A 103 3.86 4.77 19.17
C GLN A 103 4.27 3.74 18.12
N GLN A 104 4.42 2.49 18.54
CA GLN A 104 4.59 1.36 17.64
C GLN A 104 3.24 0.72 17.33
N LEU A 105 2.98 0.50 16.04
CA LEU A 105 1.78 -0.10 15.50
C LEU A 105 2.16 -1.44 14.87
N PRO A 106 1.63 -2.58 15.36
CA PRO A 106 1.92 -3.86 14.76
C PRO A 106 1.29 -3.94 13.37
N ILE A 107 2.05 -4.44 12.40
CA ILE A 107 1.55 -4.74 11.05
C ILE A 107 1.53 -6.25 10.89
N ARG A 108 0.32 -6.78 10.68
CA ARG A 108 0.04 -8.21 10.56
C ARG A 108 -0.70 -8.46 9.24
N PHE A 109 -0.62 -9.70 8.77
CA PHE A 109 -1.17 -10.06 7.47
C PHE A 109 -2.70 -9.87 7.45
N LEU A 110 -3.20 -8.99 6.57
CA LEU A 110 -4.62 -8.67 6.40
C LEU A 110 -5.34 -8.09 7.65
N GLU A 111 -4.59 -7.71 8.68
CA GLU A 111 -5.14 -7.10 9.89
C GLU A 111 -4.97 -5.58 9.83
N ALA A 112 -6.09 -4.88 9.96
CA ALA A 112 -6.08 -3.43 9.97
C ALA A 112 -5.63 -2.89 11.34
N VAL A 113 -4.91 -1.78 11.33
CA VAL A 113 -4.55 -1.03 12.54
C VAL A 113 -5.17 0.36 12.52
N MET A 114 -5.59 0.86 13.68
CA MET A 114 -6.13 2.19 13.82
C MET A 114 -5.03 3.18 14.22
N LEU A 115 -4.92 4.28 13.48
CA LEU A 115 -4.03 5.39 13.80
C LEU A 115 -4.76 6.72 13.58
N ASN A 116 -4.92 7.52 14.64
CA ASN A 116 -5.53 8.85 14.58
C ASN A 116 -6.90 8.87 13.84
N GLY A 117 -7.74 7.86 14.08
CA GLY A 117 -9.06 7.72 13.44
C GLY A 117 -9.05 7.09 12.04
N TYR A 118 -7.88 6.82 11.46
CA TYR A 118 -7.74 6.15 10.18
C TYR A 118 -7.50 4.64 10.37
N ARG A 119 -8.11 3.85 9.50
CA ARG A 119 -7.89 2.41 9.38
C ARG A 119 -6.82 2.16 8.31
N ILE A 120 -5.66 1.67 8.74
CA ILE A 120 -4.52 1.34 7.86
C ILE A 120 -4.56 -0.16 7.61
N GLU A 121 -4.68 -0.55 6.34
CA GLU A 121 -4.70 -1.95 5.91
C GLU A 121 -3.43 -2.26 5.10
N PRO A 122 -2.61 -3.24 5.53
CA PRO A 122 -1.48 -3.67 4.72
C PRO A 122 -1.97 -4.38 3.47
N THR A 123 -1.25 -4.22 2.35
CA THR A 123 -1.57 -4.96 1.14
C THR A 123 -1.31 -6.46 1.35
N GLY A 124 -2.10 -7.31 0.69
CA GLY A 124 -1.87 -8.76 0.69
C GLY A 124 -0.71 -9.21 -0.20
N ASN A 125 0.02 -8.28 -0.85
CA ASN A 125 1.11 -8.63 -1.76
C ASN A 125 2.35 -9.05 -0.96
N MET A 126 2.53 -10.36 -0.77
CA MET A 126 3.73 -10.92 -0.14
C MET A 126 4.75 -11.30 -1.23
N GLY A 127 5.83 -10.54 -1.31
CA GLY A 127 6.87 -10.73 -2.33
C GLY A 127 8.04 -9.78 -2.13
N TYR A 128 8.90 -9.72 -3.13
CA TYR A 128 10.05 -8.81 -3.10
C TYR A 128 9.64 -7.40 -3.55
N ALA A 129 10.36 -6.42 -3.03
CA ALA A 129 10.33 -5.06 -3.52
C ALA A 129 11.76 -4.54 -3.69
N ALA A 130 12.00 -3.70 -4.68
CA ALA A 130 13.26 -3.01 -4.84
C ALA A 130 13.14 -1.58 -4.34
N VAL A 131 14.04 -1.18 -3.44
CA VAL A 131 14.17 0.21 -3.03
C VAL A 131 15.20 0.89 -3.92
N LEU A 132 14.79 1.96 -4.58
CA LEU A 132 15.61 2.66 -5.56
C LEU A 132 15.82 4.11 -5.13
N SER A 133 17.05 4.58 -5.26
CA SER A 133 17.39 5.99 -5.08
C SER A 133 17.84 6.58 -6.41
N TYR A 134 17.18 7.64 -6.86
CA TYR A 134 17.54 8.42 -8.04
C TYR A 134 18.15 9.75 -7.63
N ARG A 135 19.40 9.99 -8.03
CA ARG A 135 20.08 11.28 -7.87
C ARG A 135 20.00 12.06 -9.17
N ALA A 136 19.30 13.19 -9.13
CA ALA A 136 19.18 14.11 -10.24
C ALA A 136 20.45 14.97 -10.42
N PRO A 137 20.63 15.64 -11.58
CA PRO A 137 21.82 16.45 -11.87
C PRO A 137 22.05 17.61 -10.91
N ASP A 138 20.97 18.15 -10.35
CA ASP A 138 20.96 19.21 -9.33
C ASP A 138 21.35 18.72 -7.93
N GLY A 139 21.61 17.42 -7.77
CA GLY A 139 21.95 16.78 -6.50
C GLY A 139 20.74 16.28 -5.71
N THR A 140 19.51 16.58 -6.14
CA THR A 140 18.29 16.12 -5.47
C THR A 140 18.21 14.59 -5.51
N VAL A 141 17.94 13.97 -4.37
CA VAL A 141 17.76 12.51 -4.26
C VAL A 141 16.30 12.19 -4.02
N GLN A 142 15.73 11.36 -4.88
CA GLN A 142 14.39 10.84 -4.75
C GLN A 142 14.46 9.34 -4.53
N ARG A 143 13.78 8.84 -3.50
CA ARG A 143 13.71 7.42 -3.17
C ARG A 143 12.32 6.89 -3.51
N GLY A 144 12.25 5.71 -4.11
CA GLY A 144 11.03 5.04 -4.50
C GLY A 144 11.10 3.54 -4.30
N VAL A 145 9.97 2.87 -4.49
CA VAL A 145 9.85 1.42 -4.33
C VAL A 145 9.26 0.83 -5.60
N VAL A 146 9.74 -0.34 -5.99
CA VAL A 146 9.17 -1.15 -7.07
C VAL A 146 8.72 -2.47 -6.47
N ASN A 147 7.42 -2.60 -6.25
CA ASN A 147 6.82 -3.83 -5.75
C ASN A 147 6.73 -4.87 -6.88
N PHE A 148 7.28 -6.07 -6.68
CA PHE A 148 7.13 -7.16 -7.64
C PHE A 148 5.87 -7.99 -7.33
N PRO A 149 5.34 -8.73 -8.32
CA PRO A 149 4.20 -9.61 -8.08
C PRO A 149 4.48 -10.66 -6.99
N ALA A 150 3.42 -11.09 -6.31
CA ALA A 150 3.50 -12.01 -5.17
C ALA A 150 4.39 -13.25 -5.45
N TYR A 151 5.33 -13.50 -4.54
CA TYR A 151 6.24 -14.65 -4.60
C TYR A 151 5.77 -15.71 -3.59
N PRO A 152 5.93 -17.02 -3.87
CA PRO A 152 6.49 -17.65 -5.08
C PRO A 152 5.44 -17.93 -6.19
N ASN A 153 4.17 -17.62 -5.96
CA ASN A 153 3.07 -17.93 -6.89
C ASN A 153 3.29 -17.32 -8.29
N LEU A 154 3.86 -16.11 -8.36
CA LEU A 154 4.18 -15.42 -9.61
C LEU A 154 5.70 -15.29 -9.84
N ARG A 155 6.48 -16.32 -9.45
CA ARG A 155 7.96 -16.33 -9.60
C ARG A 155 8.46 -16.10 -11.03
N ASN A 156 7.69 -16.52 -12.05
CA ASN A 156 8.05 -16.33 -13.45
C ASN A 156 7.66 -14.94 -14.00
N LYS A 157 7.06 -14.09 -13.15
CA LYS A 157 6.57 -12.75 -13.49
C LYS A 157 7.15 -11.69 -12.57
N GLN A 158 8.38 -11.86 -12.07
CA GLN A 158 9.06 -10.88 -11.21
C GLN A 158 9.53 -9.65 -12.00
N LYS A 159 8.56 -8.93 -12.56
CA LYS A 159 8.75 -7.73 -13.37
C LYS A 159 7.66 -6.72 -13.05
N ASN A 160 8.04 -5.45 -12.99
CA ASN A 160 7.12 -4.34 -12.88
C ASN A 160 7.72 -3.13 -13.60
N GLN A 161 7.04 -2.00 -13.59
CA GLN A 161 7.52 -0.74 -14.12
C GLN A 161 7.38 0.37 -13.09
N PHE A 162 8.28 1.33 -13.14
CA PHE A 162 8.21 2.53 -12.31
C PHE A 162 8.46 3.77 -13.17
N TYR A 163 7.89 4.88 -12.74
CA TYR A 163 8.07 6.15 -13.40
C TYR A 163 9.34 6.82 -12.88
N GLN A 164 10.26 7.13 -13.80
CA GLN A 164 11.39 8.00 -13.47
C GLN A 164 10.89 9.45 -13.46
N PRO A 165 11.38 10.31 -12.54
CA PRO A 165 11.07 11.75 -12.53
C PRO A 165 11.44 12.51 -13.82
N ALA A 166 12.12 11.86 -14.77
CA ALA A 166 12.47 12.38 -16.10
C ALA A 166 11.46 11.96 -17.19
N ASP A 167 10.20 11.78 -16.79
CA ASP A 167 9.03 11.51 -17.62
C ASP A 167 8.97 10.23 -18.45
N ARG A 168 9.55 9.14 -17.95
CA ARG A 168 9.47 7.85 -18.64
C ARG A 168 9.28 6.68 -17.70
N TRP A 169 8.50 5.71 -18.18
CA TRP A 169 8.37 4.40 -17.56
C TRP A 169 9.63 3.55 -17.81
N ILE A 170 10.13 2.94 -16.75
CA ILE A 170 11.27 2.02 -16.77
C ILE A 170 10.75 0.65 -16.37
N ALA A 171 10.96 -0.34 -17.23
CA ALA A 171 10.68 -1.71 -16.87
C ALA A 171 11.83 -2.26 -16.01
N ALA A 172 11.48 -2.88 -14.89
CA ALA A 172 12.38 -3.55 -13.97
C ALA A 172 12.00 -5.02 -13.87
N GLU A 173 12.98 -5.90 -14.03
CA GLU A 173 12.87 -7.34 -13.82
C GLU A 173 13.84 -7.73 -12.71
N LEU A 174 13.32 -8.36 -11.65
CA LEU A 174 14.12 -8.93 -10.58
C LEU A 174 14.68 -10.27 -11.05
N VAL A 175 15.98 -10.33 -11.19
CA VAL A 175 16.71 -11.53 -11.60
C VAL A 175 17.47 -12.07 -10.40
N MET A 176 17.08 -13.28 -9.99
CA MET A 176 17.66 -14.00 -8.88
C MET A 176 17.66 -15.50 -9.20
N PRO A 177 18.65 -16.28 -8.70
CA PRO A 177 18.55 -17.73 -8.66
C PRO A 177 17.24 -18.09 -7.97
N ASN A 178 16.56 -19.13 -8.47
CA ASN A 178 15.27 -19.55 -7.95
C ASN A 178 15.38 -19.70 -6.41
N PRO A 179 14.75 -18.78 -5.63
CA PRO A 179 14.87 -18.86 -4.18
C PRO A 179 14.28 -20.19 -3.71
N PRO A 180 14.81 -20.80 -2.63
CA PRO A 180 14.26 -22.03 -2.12
C PRO A 180 12.94 -21.74 -1.43
N TYR A 181 11.84 -21.67 -2.19
CA TYR A 181 10.53 -21.85 -1.58
C TYR A 181 10.41 -23.32 -1.18
N ARG A 182 10.01 -23.57 0.06
CA ARG A 182 9.95 -24.91 0.64
C ARG A 182 8.51 -25.40 0.54
N GLN A 183 8.27 -26.40 -0.31
CA GLN A 183 6.92 -26.96 -0.46
C GLN A 183 6.56 -27.90 0.70
N ASP A 184 7.57 -28.47 1.35
CA ASP A 184 7.50 -29.51 2.37
C ASP A 184 7.39 -28.98 3.81
N ARG A 185 7.76 -27.72 4.05
CA ARG A 185 7.75 -27.10 5.38
C ARG A 185 7.47 -25.60 5.35
N PRO A 186 6.97 -25.03 6.46
CA PRO A 186 6.90 -23.58 6.61
C PRO A 186 8.26 -22.92 6.34
N TRP A 187 8.22 -21.71 5.79
CA TRP A 187 9.41 -20.97 5.44
C TRP A 187 9.13 -19.46 5.48
N SER A 188 10.20 -18.69 5.57
CA SER A 188 10.15 -17.22 5.51
C SER A 188 10.73 -16.74 4.20
N LEU A 189 10.19 -15.66 3.65
CA LEU A 189 10.77 -15.01 2.49
C LEU A 189 12.13 -14.42 2.87
N GLU A 190 13.17 -15.00 2.32
CA GLU A 190 14.55 -14.54 2.51
C GLU A 190 15.04 -13.92 1.21
N LEU A 191 15.77 -12.82 1.33
CA LEU A 191 16.45 -12.22 0.19
C LEU A 191 17.61 -13.15 -0.25
N PRO A 192 17.68 -13.56 -1.53
CA PRO A 192 18.75 -14.43 -1.98
C PRO A 192 20.10 -13.71 -1.92
N SER A 193 21.19 -14.46 -1.70
CA SER A 193 22.55 -13.92 -1.62
C SER A 193 23.05 -13.29 -2.93
N VAL A 194 22.46 -13.68 -4.06
CA VAL A 194 22.79 -13.17 -5.39
C VAL A 194 21.52 -12.72 -6.08
N TYR A 195 21.39 -11.43 -6.37
CA TYR A 195 20.31 -10.88 -7.17
C TYR A 195 20.74 -9.60 -7.86
N HIS A 196 19.98 -9.20 -8.88
CA HIS A 196 20.11 -7.90 -9.53
C HIS A 196 18.80 -7.51 -10.18
N LEU A 197 18.65 -6.22 -10.46
CA LEU A 197 17.63 -5.72 -11.36
C LEU A 197 18.17 -5.68 -12.78
N LYS A 198 17.37 -6.16 -13.71
CA LYS A 198 17.50 -5.90 -15.13
C LYS A 198 16.54 -4.78 -15.49
N LEU A 199 17.09 -3.63 -15.86
CA LEU A 199 16.34 -2.43 -16.17
C LEU A 199 16.32 -2.22 -17.68
N ARG A 200 15.17 -1.88 -18.26
CA ARG A 200 15.05 -1.52 -19.67
C ARG A 200 14.68 -0.04 -19.81
N TYR A 201 15.54 0.71 -20.49
CA TYR A 201 15.38 2.15 -20.73
C TYR A 201 15.95 2.50 -22.10
N ASN A 202 15.19 3.21 -22.94
CA ASN A 202 15.57 3.61 -24.30
C ASN A 202 16.14 2.47 -25.16
N LYS A 203 15.47 1.30 -25.16
CA LYS A 203 15.91 0.06 -25.84
C LYS A 203 17.22 -0.54 -25.31
N GLN A 204 17.87 0.09 -24.34
CA GLN A 204 19.04 -0.44 -23.66
C GLN A 204 18.63 -1.24 -22.43
N THR A 205 19.44 -2.24 -22.10
CA THR A 205 19.27 -3.07 -20.91
C THR A 205 20.44 -2.84 -19.97
N PHE A 206 20.14 -2.54 -18.72
CA PHE A 206 21.13 -2.33 -17.66
C PHE A 206 20.99 -3.40 -16.61
N LYS A 207 22.13 -3.78 -16.02
CA LYS A 207 22.20 -4.65 -14.85
C LYS A 207 22.56 -3.81 -13.63
N LEU A 208 21.65 -3.72 -12.67
CA LEU A 208 21.83 -2.96 -11.44
C LEU A 208 21.92 -3.92 -10.25
N ARG A 209 23.08 -3.97 -9.61
CA ARG A 209 23.32 -4.76 -8.40
C ARG A 209 23.10 -3.91 -7.14
N PRO A 210 22.82 -4.53 -5.98
CA PRO A 210 22.70 -3.81 -4.71
C PRO A 210 23.91 -2.94 -4.42
N GLY A 211 23.68 -1.74 -3.91
CA GLY A 211 24.69 -0.72 -3.62
C GLY A 211 25.40 -0.13 -4.84
N LYS A 212 25.09 -0.58 -6.07
CA LYS A 212 25.68 -0.03 -7.29
C LYS A 212 24.78 1.05 -7.88
N GLU A 213 25.40 1.94 -8.65
CA GLU A 213 24.75 3.01 -9.39
C GLU A 213 24.95 2.82 -10.88
N ILE A 214 23.94 3.19 -11.67
CA ILE A 214 24.03 3.31 -13.12
C ILE A 214 23.63 4.72 -13.54
N LYS A 215 24.23 5.22 -14.62
CA LYS A 215 23.74 6.43 -15.28
C LYS A 215 22.45 6.12 -16.01
N LEU A 216 21.41 6.91 -15.77
CA LEU A 216 20.09 6.71 -16.35
C LEU A 216 19.47 8.05 -16.72
N GLY A 217 19.41 8.33 -18.03
CA GLY A 217 19.10 9.66 -18.52
C GLY A 217 20.17 10.68 -18.07
N LYS A 218 19.73 11.75 -17.40
CA LYS A 218 20.63 12.80 -16.87
C LYS A 218 21.15 12.50 -15.46
N GLY A 219 20.47 11.64 -14.70
CA GLY A 219 20.83 11.32 -13.32
C GLY A 219 21.46 9.94 -13.14
N ARG A 220 21.49 9.48 -11.88
CA ARG A 220 22.01 8.17 -11.50
C ARG A 220 20.97 7.42 -10.68
N LEU A 221 20.80 6.14 -10.97
CA LEU A 221 19.89 5.26 -10.24
C LEU A 221 20.71 4.25 -9.44
N ARG A 222 20.37 4.10 -8.17
CA ARG A 222 20.96 3.15 -7.22
C ARG A 222 19.91 2.14 -6.77
N LEU A 223 20.34 0.89 -6.62
CA LEU A 223 19.58 -0.12 -5.86
C LEU A 223 20.11 -0.10 -4.43
N ASP A 224 19.25 0.27 -3.48
CA ASP A 224 19.61 0.37 -2.06
C ASP A 224 19.62 -0.99 -1.37
#